data_AF-A0A356NJQ7-F1
#
_entry.id   AF-A0A356NJQ7-F1
#
_cell.length_a   1.000
_cell.length_b   1.000
_cell.length_c   1.000
_cell.angle_alpha   90.00
_cell.angle_beta   90.00
_cell.angle_gamma   90.00
#
_symmetry.space_group_name_H-M   'P 1'
#
loop_
_entity.id
_entity.type
_entity.pdbx_description
1 polymer ?
#
loop_
_entity_poly.entity_id
_entity_poly.type
_entity_poly.pdbx_seq_one_letter_code
_entity_poly.pdbx_strand_id
1 'polypeptide(L)'
;MGFIGMGKQNQHLLRHFMNLPGTQAVAVCDVDSSRRKDARQRVERHYTDKNQTGSFRGCEDYIDYQKLLERDDIDAVCIATPDHWHALMATDAAKAKKDIYCEKPLCQSIKEARRMVNAVRYNKRIFQTGSMQRSSEEFRVACELVRNGIIGPISRVEVSVGGPAKVCDLPEEAIEPGLDWDRWLGPAPKRAYNAALSP
;
A
#
# COMPACT_ATOMS: atom_id res chain seq x y z
N MET A 1 4.84 12.32 -4.18
CA MET A 1 4.15 11.11 -3.68
C MET A 1 4.63 10.74 -2.29
N GLY A 2 3.73 10.27 -1.43
CA GLY A 2 4.05 9.69 -0.12
C GLY A 2 3.82 8.18 -0.10
N PHE A 3 4.56 7.46 0.75
CA PHE A 3 4.44 6.00 0.89
C PHE A 3 4.10 5.64 2.33
N ILE A 4 3.16 4.73 2.55
CA ILE A 4 2.65 4.34 3.87
C ILE A 4 2.72 2.81 3.99
N GLY A 5 3.50 2.32 4.97
CA GLY A 5 3.89 0.91 5.12
C GLY A 5 5.15 0.59 4.31
N MET A 6 6.28 0.37 4.96
CA MET A 6 7.61 0.09 4.40
C MET A 6 8.01 -1.38 4.55
N GLY A 7 7.04 -2.28 4.60
CA GLY A 7 7.26 -3.73 4.55
C GLY A 7 7.68 -4.23 3.17
N LYS A 8 7.77 -5.55 3.02
CA LYS A 8 8.27 -6.26 1.83
C LYS A 8 7.70 -5.73 0.50
N GLN A 9 6.37 -5.66 0.38
CA GLN A 9 5.71 -5.27 -0.86
C GLN A 9 6.09 -3.85 -1.28
N ASN A 10 6.19 -2.94 -0.31
CA ASN A 10 6.46 -1.55 -0.61
C ASN A 10 7.90 -1.28 -1.03
N GLN A 11 8.85 -2.17 -0.71
CA GLN A 11 10.21 -2.06 -1.24
C GLN A 11 10.22 -2.12 -2.76
N HIS A 12 9.40 -2.99 -3.34
CA HIS A 12 9.22 -3.09 -4.79
C HIS A 12 8.46 -1.89 -5.35
N LEU A 13 7.31 -1.55 -4.75
CA LEU A 13 6.49 -0.42 -5.20
C LEU A 13 7.27 0.89 -5.20
N LEU A 14 7.95 1.20 -4.09
CA LEU A 14 8.79 2.39 -3.95
C LEU A 14 9.83 2.44 -5.06
N ARG A 15 10.57 1.35 -5.28
CA ARG A 15 11.55 1.28 -6.37
C ARG A 15 10.90 1.54 -7.74
N HIS A 16 9.77 0.92 -8.04
CA HIS A 16 9.09 1.10 -9.32
C HIS A 16 8.62 2.54 -9.53
N PHE A 17 7.94 3.12 -8.55
CA PHE A 17 7.48 4.51 -8.62
C PHE A 17 8.68 5.47 -8.74
N MET A 18 9.74 5.34 -7.94
CA MET A 18 10.91 6.23 -8.08
C MET A 18 11.60 6.17 -9.45
N ASN A 19 11.33 5.14 -10.26
CA ASN A 19 11.84 5.02 -11.64
C ASN A 19 10.80 5.40 -12.71
N LEU A 20 9.55 5.70 -12.32
CA LEU A 20 8.49 6.09 -13.25
C LEU A 20 8.56 7.61 -13.52
N PRO A 21 8.65 8.04 -14.79
CA PRO A 21 8.59 9.46 -15.14
C PRO A 21 7.32 10.12 -14.60
N GLY A 22 7.44 11.35 -14.12
CA GLY A 22 6.32 12.12 -13.56
C GLY A 22 5.97 11.79 -12.12
N THR A 23 6.79 10.97 -11.43
CA THR A 23 6.62 10.72 -10.00
C THR A 23 7.90 11.02 -9.22
N GLN A 24 7.74 11.48 -7.98
CA GLN A 24 8.83 11.72 -7.05
C GLN A 24 8.37 11.34 -5.63
N ALA A 25 9.17 10.54 -4.93
CA ALA A 25 8.91 10.14 -3.55
C ALA A 25 9.50 11.21 -2.61
N VAL A 26 8.67 11.79 -1.75
CA VAL A 26 9.06 12.92 -0.87
C VAL A 26 8.75 12.67 0.61
N ALA A 27 8.02 11.58 0.91
CA ALA A 27 7.72 11.16 2.26
C ALA A 27 7.54 9.64 2.35
N VAL A 28 7.99 9.06 3.45
CA VAL A 28 7.76 7.64 3.80
C VAL A 28 7.16 7.56 5.21
N CYS A 29 6.36 6.53 5.47
CA CYS A 29 5.74 6.32 6.77
C CYS A 29 5.78 4.84 7.17
N ASP A 30 6.29 4.54 8.36
CA ASP A 30 6.19 3.23 9.01
C ASP A 30 6.25 3.37 10.54
N VAL A 31 5.50 2.50 11.23
CA VAL A 31 5.49 2.42 12.69
C VAL A 31 6.79 1.81 13.23
N ASP A 32 7.48 1.01 12.41
CA ASP A 32 8.81 0.49 12.68
C ASP A 32 9.89 1.51 12.29
N SER A 33 10.69 1.90 13.27
CA SER A 33 11.74 2.90 13.09
C SER A 33 12.87 2.46 12.14
N SER A 34 13.19 1.17 12.09
CA SER A 34 14.22 0.64 11.20
C SER A 34 13.77 0.72 9.75
N ARG A 35 12.53 0.27 9.48
CA ARG A 35 11.94 0.24 8.14
C ARG A 35 11.75 1.65 7.56
N ARG A 36 11.25 2.61 8.36
CA ARG A 36 11.06 3.99 7.87
C ARG A 36 12.39 4.70 7.57
N LYS A 37 13.41 4.53 8.42
CA LYS A 37 14.73 5.17 8.25
C LYS A 37 15.46 4.62 7.04
N ASP A 38 15.45 3.29 6.88
CA ASP A 38 16.02 2.61 5.72
C ASP A 38 15.29 3.04 4.42
N ALA A 39 13.96 3.09 4.41
CA ALA A 39 13.20 3.58 3.27
C ALA A 39 13.56 5.03 2.90
N ARG A 40 13.63 5.93 3.89
CA ARG A 40 14.07 7.31 3.68
C ARG A 40 15.46 7.36 3.05
N GLN A 41 16.41 6.60 3.59
CA GLN A 41 17.77 6.57 3.07
C GLN A 41 17.82 6.08 1.61
N ARG A 42 17.03 5.05 1.25
CA ARG A 42 16.93 4.60 -0.15
C ARG A 42 16.40 5.67 -1.09
N VAL A 43 15.40 6.45 -0.65
CA VAL A 43 14.85 7.56 -1.43
C VAL A 43 15.90 8.65 -1.65
N GLU A 44 16.55 9.09 -0.58
CA GLU A 44 17.60 10.11 -0.62
C GLU A 44 18.75 9.70 -1.56
N ARG A 45 19.25 8.47 -1.42
CA ARG A 45 20.29 7.93 -2.30
C ARG A 45 19.85 7.90 -3.75
N HIS A 46 18.66 7.37 -4.04
CA HIS A 46 18.15 7.24 -5.41
C HIS A 46 18.10 8.58 -6.14
N TYR A 47 17.64 9.66 -5.49
CA TYR A 47 17.54 10.97 -6.12
C TYR A 47 18.86 11.76 -6.09
N THR A 48 19.73 11.54 -5.10
CA THR A 48 21.07 12.15 -5.07
C THR A 48 21.97 11.55 -6.15
N ASP A 49 22.03 10.22 -6.27
CA ASP A 49 22.90 9.51 -7.20
C ASP A 49 22.52 9.77 -8.67
N LYS A 50 21.23 10.00 -8.93
CA LYS A 50 20.73 10.19 -10.29
C LYS A 50 20.96 11.59 -10.86
N ASN A 51 21.47 12.57 -10.11
CA ASN A 51 21.67 13.96 -10.58
C ASN A 51 20.45 14.56 -11.32
N GLN A 52 19.25 14.02 -11.08
CA GLN A 52 18.07 14.30 -11.89
C GLN A 52 17.09 15.14 -11.08
N THR A 53 16.87 16.34 -11.61
CA THR A 53 15.84 17.31 -11.25
C THR A 53 16.14 18.10 -9.97
N GLY A 54 16.47 19.38 -10.12
CA GLY A 54 16.60 20.34 -9.00
C GLY A 54 15.29 20.60 -8.22
N SER A 55 14.27 19.76 -8.40
CA SER A 55 13.01 19.82 -7.66
C SER A 55 13.01 18.95 -6.40
N PHE A 56 13.90 17.95 -6.28
CA PHE A 56 13.96 17.12 -5.07
C PHE A 56 14.52 17.91 -3.89
N ARG A 57 13.77 18.00 -2.80
CA ARG A 57 14.14 18.75 -1.58
C ARG A 57 14.39 17.86 -0.36
N GLY A 58 14.48 16.56 -0.57
CA GLY A 58 14.61 15.56 0.49
C GLY A 58 13.36 14.72 0.70
N CYS A 59 13.52 13.66 1.47
CA CYS A 59 12.49 12.75 1.90
C CYS A 59 12.37 12.80 3.43
N GLU A 60 11.16 13.04 3.92
CA GLU A 60 10.87 12.99 5.35
C GLU A 60 10.28 11.63 5.74
N ASP A 61 10.61 11.16 6.94
CA ASP A 61 10.03 9.95 7.52
C ASP A 61 9.03 10.27 8.63
N TYR A 62 7.90 9.56 8.61
CA TYR A 62 6.81 9.73 9.55
C TYR A 62 6.52 8.42 10.29
N ILE A 63 6.22 8.51 11.59
CA ILE A 63 5.61 7.39 12.32
C ILE A 63 4.09 7.40 12.20
N ASP A 64 3.50 8.58 12.04
CA ASP A 64 2.06 8.80 11.93
C ASP A 64 1.71 9.20 10.49
N TYR A 65 0.93 8.35 9.81
CA TYR A 65 0.55 8.59 8.42
C TYR A 65 -0.32 9.85 8.28
N GLN A 66 -1.04 10.27 9.32
CA GLN A 66 -1.88 11.47 9.26
C GLN A 66 -1.03 12.72 9.05
N LYS A 67 0.17 12.77 9.65
CA LYS A 67 1.14 13.85 9.42
C LYS A 67 1.70 13.87 7.99
N LEU A 68 1.90 12.70 7.39
CA LEU A 68 2.22 12.61 5.98
C LEU A 68 1.06 13.12 5.10
N LEU A 69 -0.20 12.84 5.48
CA LEU A 69 -1.37 13.31 4.73
C LEU A 69 -1.58 14.83 4.81
N GLU A 70 -1.16 15.47 5.90
CA GLU A 70 -1.21 16.93 6.11
C GLU A 70 -0.30 17.73 5.14
N ARG A 71 0.64 17.07 4.44
CA ARG A 71 1.57 17.74 3.51
C ARG A 71 0.90 18.16 2.20
N ASP A 72 0.89 19.46 1.89
CA ASP A 72 0.29 19.98 0.66
C ASP A 72 1.08 19.64 -0.62
N ASP A 73 2.37 19.29 -0.50
CA ASP A 73 3.25 18.96 -1.62
C ASP A 73 3.18 17.50 -2.08
N ILE A 74 2.29 16.70 -1.47
CA ILE A 74 2.05 15.31 -1.86
C ILE A 74 0.73 15.24 -2.62
N ASP A 75 0.77 14.83 -3.90
CA ASP A 75 -0.44 14.67 -4.72
C ASP A 75 -1.12 13.30 -4.54
N ALA A 76 -0.32 12.26 -4.30
CA ALA A 76 -0.77 10.88 -4.24
C ALA A 76 0.00 10.05 -3.20
N VAL A 77 -0.66 9.02 -2.67
CA VAL A 77 -0.10 8.08 -1.70
C VAL A 77 -0.12 6.64 -2.20
N CYS A 78 0.92 5.89 -1.84
CA CYS A 78 0.99 4.44 -1.98
C CYS A 78 0.83 3.79 -0.60
N ILE A 79 -0.25 3.04 -0.41
CA ILE A 79 -0.61 2.36 0.84
C ILE A 79 -0.30 0.87 0.69
N ALA A 80 0.63 0.37 1.49
CA ALA A 80 1.11 -1.01 1.51
C ALA A 80 1.33 -1.51 2.95
N THR A 81 0.42 -1.13 3.84
CA THR A 81 0.36 -1.59 5.23
C THR A 81 -0.29 -2.98 5.32
N PRO A 82 -0.40 -3.58 6.52
CA PRO A 82 -1.35 -4.66 6.73
C PRO A 82 -2.79 -4.26 6.35
N ASP A 83 -3.59 -5.24 5.94
CA ASP A 83 -4.89 -5.00 5.30
C ASP A 83 -5.96 -4.42 6.23
N HIS A 84 -5.85 -4.62 7.54
CA HIS A 84 -6.71 -4.00 8.55
C HIS A 84 -6.61 -2.47 8.57
N TRP A 85 -5.54 -1.88 8.02
CA TRP A 85 -5.36 -0.43 7.92
C TRP A 85 -5.89 0.18 6.63
N HIS A 86 -6.01 -0.59 5.55
CA HIS A 86 -6.23 -0.08 4.19
C HIS A 86 -7.48 0.80 4.08
N ALA A 87 -8.61 0.33 4.64
CA ALA A 87 -9.86 1.06 4.53
C ALA A 87 -9.83 2.43 5.20
N LEU A 88 -9.19 2.52 6.37
CA LEU A 88 -9.05 3.76 7.14
C LEU A 88 -8.10 4.72 6.41
N MET A 89 -6.89 4.26 6.09
CA MET A 89 -5.88 5.09 5.43
C MET A 89 -6.32 5.58 4.06
N ALA A 90 -6.97 4.75 3.25
CA ALA A 90 -7.52 5.16 1.96
C ALA A 90 -8.63 6.20 2.11
N THR A 91 -9.51 6.02 3.09
CA THR A 91 -10.60 6.98 3.36
C THR A 91 -10.04 8.33 3.79
N ASP A 92 -9.02 8.32 4.65
CA ASP A 92 -8.41 9.55 5.16
C ASP A 92 -7.54 10.24 4.10
N ALA A 93 -6.81 9.48 3.28
CA ALA A 93 -6.11 10.01 2.11
C ALA A 93 -7.07 10.68 1.13
N ALA A 94 -8.25 10.07 0.88
CA ALA A 94 -9.25 10.65 0.01
C ALA A 94 -9.78 11.99 0.56
N LYS A 95 -10.04 12.07 1.87
CA LYS A 95 -10.45 13.32 2.54
C LYS A 95 -9.36 14.39 2.47
N ALA A 96 -8.10 14.00 2.65
CA ALA A 96 -6.91 14.84 2.49
C ALA A 96 -6.59 15.19 1.02
N LYS A 97 -7.52 14.90 0.10
CA LYS A 97 -7.44 15.24 -1.33
C LYS A 97 -6.27 14.58 -2.07
N LYS A 98 -5.79 13.42 -1.58
CA LYS A 98 -4.74 12.64 -2.22
C LYS A 98 -5.32 11.58 -3.14
N ASP A 99 -4.68 11.36 -4.28
CA ASP A 99 -4.92 10.16 -5.10
C ASP A 99 -4.25 8.95 -4.46
N ILE A 100 -4.80 7.76 -4.70
CA ILE A 100 -4.49 6.58 -3.89
C ILE A 100 -4.13 5.39 -4.78
N TYR A 101 -2.95 4.84 -4.54
CA TYR A 101 -2.64 3.44 -4.85
C TYR A 101 -2.68 2.66 -3.53
N CYS A 102 -3.44 1.57 -3.46
CA CYS A 102 -3.56 0.76 -2.25
C CYS A 102 -3.41 -0.72 -2.57
N GLU A 103 -2.55 -1.41 -1.84
CA GLU A 103 -2.34 -2.84 -2.03
C GLU A 103 -3.57 -3.69 -1.71
N LYS A 104 -3.55 -4.91 -2.25
CA LYS A 104 -4.54 -5.95 -1.90
C LYS A 104 -4.11 -6.66 -0.61
N PRO A 105 -5.05 -7.25 0.16
CA PRO A 105 -6.51 -7.13 0.06
C PRO A 105 -7.01 -5.71 0.32
N LEU A 106 -8.06 -5.27 -0.39
CA LEU A 106 -8.51 -3.88 -0.34
C LEU A 106 -9.05 -3.46 1.04
N CYS A 107 -9.81 -4.35 1.69
CA CYS A 107 -10.49 -4.14 2.96
C CYS A 107 -10.98 -5.48 3.51
N GLN A 108 -11.42 -5.52 4.77
CA GLN A 108 -11.86 -6.76 5.43
C GLN A 108 -13.39 -6.95 5.43
N SER A 109 -14.17 -5.93 5.07
CA SER A 109 -15.63 -6.05 5.01
C SER A 109 -16.29 -5.26 3.87
N ILE A 110 -17.50 -5.67 3.47
CA ILE A 110 -18.33 -4.93 2.50
C ILE A 110 -18.62 -3.51 3.01
N LYS A 111 -18.84 -3.34 4.32
CA LYS A 111 -19.10 -2.04 4.94
C LYS A 111 -17.91 -1.10 4.73
N GLU A 112 -16.70 -1.58 4.96
CA GLU A 112 -15.48 -0.82 4.68
C GLU A 112 -15.33 -0.48 3.20
N ALA A 113 -15.54 -1.45 2.31
CA ALA A 113 -15.49 -1.23 0.87
C ALA A 113 -16.44 -0.09 0.44
N ARG A 114 -17.67 -0.08 0.96
CA ARG A 114 -18.65 0.99 0.65
C ARG A 114 -18.23 2.34 1.18
N ARG A 115 -17.63 2.40 2.38
CA ARG A 115 -17.08 3.66 2.93
C ARG A 115 -15.94 4.19 2.07
N MET A 116 -15.01 3.33 1.64
CA MET A 116 -13.92 3.72 0.76
C MET A 116 -14.44 4.27 -0.57
N VAL A 117 -15.35 3.55 -1.24
CA VAL A 117 -15.96 3.99 -2.51
C VAL A 117 -16.64 5.34 -2.37
N ASN A 118 -17.42 5.55 -1.29
CA ASN A 118 -18.09 6.82 -1.04
C ASN A 118 -17.08 7.95 -0.79
N ALA A 119 -16.05 7.71 0.02
CA ALA A 119 -15.04 8.72 0.33
C ALA A 119 -14.25 9.14 -0.92
N VAL A 120 -13.80 8.18 -1.74
CA VAL A 120 -13.07 8.43 -2.99
C VAL A 120 -13.93 9.24 -3.96
N ARG A 121 -15.18 8.83 -4.19
CA ARG A 121 -16.11 9.51 -5.11
C ARG A 121 -16.49 10.90 -4.64
N TYR A 122 -16.84 11.06 -3.35
CA TYR A 122 -17.20 12.35 -2.77
C TYR A 122 -16.05 13.36 -2.89
N ASN A 123 -14.82 12.93 -2.63
CA ASN A 123 -13.65 13.77 -2.73
C ASN A 123 -13.05 13.87 -4.15
N LYS A 124 -13.69 13.23 -5.14
CA LYS A 124 -13.26 13.20 -6.55
C LYS A 124 -11.79 12.80 -6.69
N ARG A 125 -11.39 11.73 -6.01
CA ARG A 125 -10.01 11.19 -6.04
C ARG A 125 -9.92 9.98 -6.95
N ILE A 126 -8.71 9.74 -7.46
CA ILE A 126 -8.37 8.52 -8.19
C ILE A 126 -7.97 7.45 -7.16
N PHE A 127 -8.47 6.23 -7.37
CA PHE A 127 -8.12 5.09 -6.57
C PHE A 127 -7.75 3.92 -7.47
N GLN A 128 -6.57 3.33 -7.23
CA GLN A 128 -6.12 2.11 -7.88
C GLN A 128 -5.76 1.05 -6.84
N THR A 129 -6.37 -0.13 -6.94
CA THR A 129 -5.96 -1.29 -6.16
C THR A 129 -4.70 -1.92 -6.77
N GLY A 130 -3.78 -2.42 -5.94
CA GLY A 130 -2.58 -3.18 -6.32
C GLY A 130 -2.84 -4.57 -6.90
N SER A 131 -3.84 -4.69 -7.78
CA SER A 131 -4.15 -5.91 -8.52
C SER A 131 -3.31 -5.98 -9.80
N MET A 132 -1.97 -6.02 -9.66
CA MET A 132 -1.01 -5.85 -10.77
C MET A 132 -1.22 -6.79 -11.95
N GLN A 133 -1.64 -8.04 -11.69
CA GLN A 133 -1.96 -9.02 -12.74
C GLN A 133 -3.03 -8.52 -13.71
N ARG A 134 -3.89 -7.57 -13.33
CA ARG A 134 -4.87 -6.98 -14.26
C ARG A 134 -4.24 -6.09 -15.33
N SER A 135 -3.00 -5.68 -15.13
CA SER A 135 -2.22 -4.83 -16.03
C SER A 135 -1.05 -5.56 -16.68
N SER A 136 -0.80 -6.82 -16.33
CA SER A 136 0.26 -7.60 -16.97
C SER A 136 -0.18 -8.14 -18.33
N GLU A 137 0.78 -8.28 -19.22
CA GLU A 137 0.53 -8.56 -20.64
C GLU A 137 -0.17 -9.90 -20.83
N GLU A 138 0.27 -10.93 -20.12
CA GLU A 138 -0.26 -12.29 -20.22
C GLU A 138 -1.75 -12.37 -19.84
N PHE A 139 -2.17 -11.64 -18.81
CA PHE A 139 -3.58 -11.59 -18.40
C PHE A 139 -4.41 -10.71 -19.34
N ARG A 140 -3.83 -9.64 -19.87
CA ARG A 140 -4.50 -8.82 -20.89
C ARG A 140 -4.79 -9.65 -22.14
N VAL A 141 -3.78 -10.37 -22.65
CA VAL A 141 -3.92 -11.26 -23.81
C VAL A 141 -4.95 -12.36 -23.53
N ALA A 142 -4.86 -13.04 -22.39
CA ALA A 142 -5.84 -14.06 -22.01
C ALA A 142 -7.28 -13.51 -21.99
N CYS A 143 -7.48 -12.31 -21.44
CA CYS A 143 -8.76 -11.63 -21.43
C CYS A 143 -9.25 -11.27 -22.84
N GLU A 144 -8.35 -10.82 -23.73
CA GLU A 144 -8.65 -10.51 -25.13
C GLU A 144 -9.06 -11.77 -25.92
N LEU A 145 -8.37 -12.89 -25.73
CA LEU A 145 -8.72 -14.16 -26.36
C LEU A 145 -10.12 -14.63 -25.96
N VAL A 146 -10.47 -14.51 -24.68
CA VAL A 146 -11.80 -14.84 -24.16
C VAL A 146 -12.87 -13.90 -24.74
N ARG A 147 -12.67 -12.59 -24.63
CA ARG A 147 -13.68 -11.58 -25.01
C ARG A 147 -13.97 -11.55 -26.50
N ASN A 148 -12.97 -11.86 -27.33
CA ASN A 148 -13.12 -11.93 -28.77
C ASN A 148 -13.60 -13.32 -29.26
N GLY A 149 -13.93 -14.24 -28.34
CA GLY A 149 -14.48 -15.55 -28.69
C GLY A 149 -13.47 -16.54 -29.31
N ILE A 150 -12.17 -16.24 -29.24
CA ILE A 150 -11.11 -17.04 -29.89
C ILE A 150 -11.07 -18.48 -29.36
N ILE A 151 -11.39 -18.69 -28.08
CA ILE A 151 -11.38 -20.01 -27.44
C ILE A 151 -12.76 -20.70 -27.46
N GLY A 152 -13.75 -20.12 -28.13
CA GLY A 152 -15.13 -20.61 -28.14
C GLY A 152 -15.89 -20.39 -26.81
N PRO A 153 -17.08 -21.01 -26.66
CA PRO A 153 -17.88 -20.90 -25.44
C PRO A 153 -17.17 -21.48 -24.21
N ILE A 154 -17.10 -20.71 -23.12
CA ILE A 154 -16.51 -21.16 -21.86
C ILE A 154 -17.48 -22.11 -21.14
N SER A 155 -17.07 -23.36 -20.92
CA SER A 155 -17.83 -24.36 -20.18
C SER A 155 -17.42 -24.50 -18.71
N ARG A 156 -16.17 -24.14 -18.35
CA ARG A 156 -15.62 -24.29 -17.00
C ARG A 156 -14.50 -23.28 -16.74
N VAL A 157 -14.45 -22.76 -15.51
CA VAL A 157 -13.31 -21.97 -14.99
C VAL A 157 -12.89 -22.60 -13.67
N GLU A 158 -11.60 -22.87 -13.53
CA GLU A 158 -11.02 -23.38 -12.29
C GLU A 158 -10.17 -22.30 -11.64
N VAL A 159 -10.38 -22.08 -10.35
CA VAL A 159 -9.65 -21.09 -9.58
C VAL A 159 -9.17 -21.75 -8.31
N SER A 160 -7.87 -21.66 -8.06
CA SER A 160 -7.27 -22.06 -6.78
C SER A 160 -6.94 -20.80 -5.97
N VAL A 161 -7.81 -20.47 -5.02
CA VAL A 161 -7.50 -19.53 -3.94
C VAL A 161 -7.20 -20.35 -2.69
N GLY A 162 -6.23 -19.90 -1.88
CA GLY A 162 -5.82 -20.60 -0.66
C GLY A 162 -6.97 -20.86 0.31
N GLY A 163 -6.71 -21.65 1.34
CA GLY A 163 -7.69 -21.94 2.38
C GLY A 163 -8.18 -20.69 3.12
N PRO A 164 -9.29 -20.79 3.88
CA PRO A 164 -9.81 -19.68 4.67
C PRO A 164 -8.79 -19.23 5.72
N ALA A 165 -8.96 -17.99 6.20
CA ALA A 165 -8.20 -17.48 7.34
C ALA A 165 -8.37 -18.39 8.56
N LYS A 166 -7.28 -18.60 9.30
CA LYS A 166 -7.27 -19.36 10.55
C LYS A 166 -7.23 -18.40 11.73
N VAL A 167 -7.77 -18.83 12.87
CA VAL A 167 -7.56 -18.11 14.13
C VAL A 167 -6.07 -18.05 14.40
N CYS A 168 -5.57 -16.87 14.77
CA CYS A 168 -4.16 -16.69 15.06
C CYS A 168 -3.89 -16.96 16.55
N ASP A 169 -3.33 -18.11 16.83
CA ASP A 169 -2.99 -18.69 18.14
C ASP A 169 -1.50 -18.56 18.50
N LEU A 170 -0.77 -17.71 17.78
CA LEU A 170 0.66 -17.48 18.02
C LEU A 170 0.93 -16.96 19.45
N PRO A 171 1.96 -17.49 20.13
CA PRO A 171 2.31 -17.08 21.48
C PRO A 171 2.87 -15.65 21.50
N GLU A 172 2.81 -15.04 22.68
CA GLU A 172 3.46 -13.75 22.94
C GLU A 172 4.97 -13.86 22.85
N GLU A 173 5.59 -12.87 22.22
CA GLU A 173 7.03 -12.66 22.17
C GLU A 173 7.37 -11.25 22.65
N ALA A 174 8.65 -11.02 22.99
CA ALA A 174 9.14 -9.68 23.27
C ALA A 174 9.06 -8.81 22.03
N ILE A 175 8.50 -7.60 22.19
CA ILE A 175 8.34 -6.63 21.09
C ILE A 175 9.71 -6.28 20.50
N GLU A 176 9.79 -6.28 19.17
CA GLU A 176 11.00 -5.87 18.45
C GLU A 176 11.35 -4.39 18.72
N PRO A 177 12.63 -4.06 18.98
CA PRO A 177 13.04 -2.69 19.24
C PRO A 177 12.66 -1.74 18.11
N GLY A 178 11.97 -0.65 18.47
CA GLY A 178 11.61 0.41 17.54
C GLY A 178 10.31 0.21 16.76
N LEU A 179 9.60 -0.90 16.99
CA LEU A 179 8.24 -1.12 16.51
C LEU A 179 7.21 -0.55 17.50
N ASP A 180 6.35 0.35 17.04
CA ASP A 180 5.15 0.74 17.78
C ASP A 180 4.03 -0.28 17.51
N TRP A 181 3.91 -1.27 18.40
CA TRP A 181 2.96 -2.38 18.23
C TRP A 181 1.49 -1.95 18.33
N ASP A 182 1.18 -0.97 19.18
CA ASP A 182 -0.18 -0.45 19.30
C ASP A 182 -0.62 0.23 18.01
N ARG A 183 0.27 0.99 17.36
CA ARG A 183 0.01 1.54 16.02
C ARG A 183 0.09 0.47 14.92
N TRP A 184 0.88 -0.58 15.06
CA TRP A 184 0.84 -1.70 14.12
C TRP A 184 -0.56 -2.34 14.10
N LEU A 185 -1.12 -2.64 15.27
CA LEU A 185 -2.45 -3.20 15.42
C LEU A 185 -3.55 -2.21 14.97
N GLY A 186 -3.51 -0.98 15.47
CA GLY A 186 -4.46 0.04 15.07
C GLY A 186 -5.92 -0.37 15.22
N PRO A 187 -6.71 -0.45 14.12
CA PRO A 187 -8.10 -0.86 14.18
C PRO A 187 -8.31 -2.37 14.40
N ALA A 188 -7.26 -3.19 14.33
CA ALA A 188 -7.36 -4.62 14.57
C ALA A 188 -7.64 -4.93 16.07
N PRO A 189 -8.23 -6.09 16.39
CA PRO A 189 -8.34 -6.54 17.78
C PRO A 189 -6.98 -6.55 18.49
N LYS A 190 -6.97 -6.08 19.75
CA LYS A 190 -5.76 -6.10 20.58
C LYS A 190 -5.25 -7.52 20.75
N ARG A 191 -3.94 -7.70 20.61
CA ARG A 191 -3.26 -8.97 20.87
C ARG A 191 -1.79 -8.75 21.23
N ALA A 192 -1.19 -9.77 21.82
CA ALA A 192 0.25 -9.81 22.05
C ALA A 192 1.04 -9.83 20.73
N TYR A 193 2.26 -9.31 20.81
CA TYR A 193 3.24 -9.31 19.72
C TYR A 193 3.71 -10.74 19.39
N ASN A 194 3.95 -10.97 18.11
CA ASN A 194 4.69 -12.13 17.60
C ASN A 194 5.35 -11.74 16.27
N ALA A 195 6.61 -12.12 16.05
CA ALA A 195 7.38 -11.69 14.88
C ALA A 195 6.75 -12.13 13.54
N ALA A 196 6.00 -13.24 13.51
CA ALA A 196 5.32 -13.68 12.29
C ALA A 196 4.21 -12.72 11.83
N LEU A 197 3.74 -11.82 12.70
CA LEU A 197 2.68 -10.85 12.40
C LEU A 197 3.19 -9.51 11.87
N SER A 198 4.49 -9.23 12.00
CA SER A 198 5.16 -8.05 11.44
C SER A 198 6.40 -8.47 10.63
N PRO A 199 6.23 -9.18 9.51
CA PRO A 199 7.33 -9.79 8.77
C PRO A 199 8.04 -8.86 7.78
#